data_AF-X0Y5P7-F1
#
_entry.id   AF-X0Y5P7-F1
#
_cell.length_a   1.000
_cell.length_b   1.000
_cell.length_c   1.000
_cell.angle_alpha   90.00
_cell.angle_beta   90.00
_cell.angle_gamma   90.00
#
_symmetry.space_group_name_H-M   'P 1'
#
loop_
_entity.id
_entity.type
_entity.pdbx_description
1 polymer ?
#
loop_
_entity_poly.entity_id
_entity_poly.type
_entity_poly.pdbx_seq_one_letter_code
_entity_poly.pdbx_strand_id
1 'polypeptide(L)'
;MKIHEYQAKEILAKYGVPVPRGGVASTPAEAKKIAAELGGVVVIKAQVYAGGRGKGGGIKTAQSPDEAEKLASQIIGMRLVTHQTAPEGVMVDKVLVEDEGAIVRELYLGIVIDS
;
A
#
# COMPACT_ATOMS: atom_id res chain seq x y z
N MET A 1 1.96 16.07 -12.31
CA MET A 1 2.06 15.82 -10.86
C MET A 1 1.54 14.41 -10.58
N LYS A 2 2.16 13.66 -9.66
CA LYS A 2 1.70 12.32 -9.23
C LYS A 2 1.23 12.39 -7.78
N ILE A 3 0.37 11.46 -7.37
CA ILE A 3 -0.09 11.28 -5.99
C ILE A 3 0.14 9.82 -5.56
N HIS A 4 0.23 9.59 -4.26
CA HIS A 4 0.34 8.24 -3.70
C HIS A 4 -1.00 7.49 -3.75
N GLU A 5 -0.94 6.16 -3.62
CA GLU A 5 -2.13 5.30 -3.61
C GLU A 5 -3.11 5.70 -2.50
N TYR A 6 -2.63 5.99 -1.29
CA TYR A 6 -3.52 6.39 -0.19
C TYR A 6 -4.29 7.69 -0.51
N GLN A 7 -3.64 8.67 -1.13
CA GLN A 7 -4.26 9.94 -1.53
C GLN A 7 -5.30 9.73 -2.62
N ALA A 8 -4.99 8.87 -3.60
CA ALA A 8 -5.93 8.51 -4.65
C ALA A 8 -7.18 7.82 -4.06
N LYS A 9 -7.00 6.88 -3.11
CA LYS A 9 -8.10 6.21 -2.42
C LYS A 9 -8.95 7.18 -1.59
N GLU A 10 -8.33 8.13 -0.89
CA GLU A 10 -9.05 9.18 -0.15
C GLU A 10 -9.90 10.05 -1.09
N ILE A 11 -9.38 10.41 -2.26
CA ILE A 11 -10.14 11.15 -3.28
C ILE A 11 -11.30 10.30 -3.79
N LEU A 12 -11.06 9.05 -4.18
CA LEU A 12 -12.11 8.14 -4.66
C LEU A 12 -13.23 7.95 -3.62
N ALA A 13 -12.87 7.74 -2.35
CA ALA A 13 -13.82 7.61 -1.26
C ALA A 13 -14.68 8.87 -1.07
N LYS A 14 -14.10 10.07 -1.21
CA LYS A 14 -14.85 11.35 -1.15
C LYS A 14 -15.93 11.46 -2.21
N TYR A 15 -15.77 10.78 -3.35
CA TYR A 15 -16.75 10.73 -4.45
C TYR A 15 -17.60 9.44 -4.43
N GLY A 16 -17.58 8.68 -3.33
CA GLY A 16 -18.45 7.51 -3.15
C GLY A 16 -17.97 6.23 -3.86
N VAL A 17 -16.75 6.21 -4.41
CA VAL A 17 -16.17 4.99 -4.96
C VAL A 17 -15.72 4.09 -3.81
N PRO A 18 -16.17 2.81 -3.75
CA PRO A 18 -15.75 1.89 -2.71
C PRO A 18 -14.24 1.64 -2.78
N VAL A 19 -13.57 1.78 -1.63
CA VAL A 19 -12.15 1.45 -1.45
C VAL A 19 -12.01 0.58 -0.19
N PRO A 20 -11.00 -0.31 -0.11
CA PRO A 20 -10.74 -1.07 1.11
C PRO A 20 -10.52 -0.15 2.30
N ARG A 21 -10.98 -0.58 3.49
CA ARG A 21 -10.66 0.13 4.73
C ARG A 21 -9.16 0.02 4.97
N GLY A 22 -8.57 1.08 5.51
CA GLY A 22 -7.14 1.11 5.77
C GLY A 22 -6.67 2.43 6.35
N GLY A 23 -5.38 2.49 6.64
CA GLY A 23 -4.70 3.66 7.18
C GLY A 23 -3.23 3.72 6.74
N VAL A 24 -2.65 4.90 6.78
CA VAL A 24 -1.24 5.12 6.47
C VAL A 24 -0.42 5.06 7.77
N ALA A 25 0.66 4.29 7.74
CA ALA A 25 1.64 4.21 8.80
C ALA A 25 2.99 4.74 8.33
N SER A 26 3.63 5.57 9.16
CA SER A 26 5.02 6.01 9.01
C SER A 26 5.95 5.26 9.98
N THR A 27 5.40 4.47 10.91
CA THR A 27 6.17 3.61 11.81
C THR A 27 5.59 2.20 11.90
N PRO A 28 6.39 1.18 12.26
CA PRO A 28 5.90 -0.18 12.47
C PRO A 28 4.79 -0.27 13.54
N ALA A 29 4.90 0.54 14.60
CA ALA A 29 3.91 0.58 15.67
C ALA A 29 2.55 1.15 15.19
N GLU A 30 2.57 2.16 14.31
CA GLU A 30 1.35 2.65 13.66
C GLU A 30 0.71 1.56 12.78
N ALA A 31 1.52 0.80 12.04
CA ALA A 31 1.02 -0.30 11.21
C ALA A 31 0.34 -1.38 12.05
N LYS A 32 0.93 -1.75 13.20
CA LYS A 32 0.32 -2.64 14.19
C LYS A 32 -1.04 -2.15 14.64
N LYS A 33 -1.12 -0.87 15.03
CA LYS A 33 -2.35 -0.25 15.54
C LYS A 33 -3.46 -0.31 14.48
N ILE A 34 -3.16 0.08 13.24
CA ILE A 34 -4.12 0.04 12.13
C ILE A 34 -4.59 -1.41 11.88
N ALA A 35 -3.66 -2.37 11.85
CA ALA A 35 -4.02 -3.78 11.66
C ALA A 35 -4.94 -4.32 12.77
N ALA A 36 -4.70 -3.92 14.03
CA ALA A 36 -5.55 -4.27 15.15
C ALA A 36 -6.96 -3.66 15.05
N GLU A 37 -7.07 -2.41 14.57
CA GLU A 37 -8.35 -1.73 14.35
C GLU A 37 -9.16 -2.33 13.20
N LEU A 38 -8.49 -2.80 12.14
CA LEU A 38 -9.11 -3.42 10.98
C LEU A 38 -9.70 -4.81 11.30
N GLY A 39 -9.01 -5.58 12.14
CA GLY A 39 -9.49 -6.86 12.68
C GLY A 39 -9.58 -7.96 11.62
N GLY A 40 -8.43 -8.47 11.16
CA GLY A 40 -8.36 -9.54 10.17
C GLY A 40 -6.99 -9.64 9.50
N VAL A 41 -6.96 -10.29 8.33
CA VAL A 41 -5.78 -10.30 7.46
C VAL A 41 -5.65 -8.95 6.76
N VAL A 42 -4.45 -8.37 6.78
CA VAL A 42 -4.17 -7.06 6.19
C VAL A 42 -3.03 -7.13 5.18
N VAL A 43 -3.00 -6.18 4.26
CA VAL A 43 -1.93 -6.01 3.27
C VAL A 43 -1.16 -4.73 3.58
N ILE A 44 0.16 -4.85 3.69
CA ILE A 44 1.11 -3.76 3.90
C ILE A 44 1.70 -3.36 2.54
N LYS A 45 1.47 -2.12 2.10
CA LYS A 45 1.84 -1.62 0.76
C LYS A 45 2.73 -0.39 0.83
N ALA A 46 3.96 -0.49 0.36
CA ALA A 46 4.90 0.62 0.22
C ALA A 46 4.28 1.79 -0.57
N GLN A 47 4.39 3.00 -0.03
CA GLN A 47 3.89 4.21 -0.68
C GLN A 47 5.00 4.90 -1.47
N VAL A 48 5.13 4.53 -2.76
CA VAL A 48 6.00 5.18 -3.74
C VAL A 48 5.24 5.42 -5.05
N TYR A 49 5.70 6.35 -5.89
CA TYR A 49 5.04 6.66 -7.17
C TYR A 49 5.26 5.61 -8.26
N ALA A 50 6.25 4.73 -8.09
CA ALA A 50 6.57 3.67 -9.03
C ALA A 50 5.62 2.47 -8.88
N GLY A 51 5.18 1.90 -9.99
CA GLY A 51 4.47 0.62 -10.05
C GLY A 51 5.40 -0.58 -9.87
N GLY A 52 4.85 -1.80 -9.93
CA GLY A 52 5.64 -3.03 -9.79
C GLY A 52 6.10 -3.36 -8.36
N ARG A 53 5.54 -2.67 -7.36
CA ARG A 53 5.91 -2.79 -5.93
C ARG A 53 5.82 -4.22 -5.39
N GLY A 54 4.82 -5.01 -5.82
CA GLY A 54 4.68 -6.39 -5.38
C GLY A 54 5.86 -7.28 -5.75
N LYS A 55 6.33 -7.21 -7.02
CA LYS A 55 7.53 -7.94 -7.47
C LYS A 55 8.81 -7.43 -6.79
N GLY A 56 8.83 -6.16 -6.38
CA GLY A 56 9.94 -5.56 -5.63
C GLY A 56 9.93 -5.84 -4.13
N GLY A 57 8.97 -6.61 -3.61
CA GLY A 57 8.85 -6.92 -2.18
C GLY A 57 8.23 -5.80 -1.33
N GLY A 58 7.71 -4.74 -1.96
CA GLY A 58 7.04 -3.62 -1.31
C GLY A 58 5.55 -3.87 -1.02
N ILE A 59 5.03 -5.08 -1.23
CA ILE A 59 3.67 -5.48 -0.85
C ILE A 59 3.77 -6.81 -0.12
N LYS A 60 3.21 -6.90 1.10
CA LYS A 60 3.19 -8.13 1.90
C LYS A 60 1.87 -8.28 2.64
N THR A 61 1.42 -9.52 2.83
CA THR A 61 0.21 -9.86 3.60
C THR A 61 0.60 -10.26 5.02
N ALA A 62 -0.12 -9.74 6.02
CA ALA A 62 0.04 -10.05 7.44
C ALA A 62 -1.26 -10.63 8.01
N GLN A 63 -1.16 -11.74 8.74
CA GLN A 63 -2.28 -12.46 9.35
C GLN A 63 -2.57 -12.01 10.79
N SER A 64 -1.73 -11.14 11.36
CA SER A 64 -1.92 -10.59 12.71
C SER A 64 -1.33 -9.18 12.84
N PRO A 65 -1.71 -8.41 13.87
CA PRO A 65 -1.09 -7.11 14.14
C PRO A 65 0.41 -7.17 14.39
N ASP A 66 0.90 -8.21 15.08
CA ASP A 66 2.34 -8.41 15.31
C ASP A 66 3.09 -8.72 14.01
N GLU A 67 2.48 -9.49 13.12
CA GLU A 67 3.04 -9.71 11.79
C GLU A 67 3.02 -8.42 10.96
N ALA A 68 1.96 -7.61 11.05
CA ALA A 68 1.90 -6.31 10.38
C ALA A 68 3.03 -5.38 10.83
N GLU A 69 3.32 -5.33 12.14
CA GLU A 69 4.46 -4.60 12.71
C GLU A 69 5.79 -5.09 12.11
N LYS A 70 6.02 -6.40 12.13
CA LYS A 70 7.23 -7.03 11.61
C LYS A 70 7.42 -6.78 10.12
N LEU A 71 6.36 -6.86 9.32
CA LEU A 71 6.46 -6.66 7.87
C LEU A 71 6.61 -5.18 7.54
N ALA A 72 5.95 -4.28 8.28
CA ALA A 72 6.15 -2.84 8.12
C ALA A 72 7.58 -2.41 8.45
N SER A 73 8.23 -2.98 9.47
CA SER A 73 9.64 -2.67 9.79
C SER A 73 10.64 -3.14 8.73
N GLN A 74 10.27 -4.11 7.90
CA GLN A 74 11.07 -4.53 6.75
C GLN A 74 10.90 -3.62 5.53
N ILE A 75 9.75 -2.94 5.42
CA ILE A 75 9.39 -2.12 4.26
C ILE A 75 9.75 -0.65 4.51
N ILE A 76 9.41 -0.09 5.67
CA ILE A 76 9.72 1.29 6.02
C ILE A 76 11.25 1.43 6.15
N GLY A 77 11.82 2.42 5.45
CA GLY A 77 13.26 2.67 5.40
C GLY A 77 14.02 1.81 4.37
N MET A 78 13.34 0.90 3.66
CA MET A 78 13.98 0.18 2.56
C MET A 78 14.13 1.06 1.32
N ARG A 79 15.13 0.78 0.48
CA ARG A 79 15.18 1.27 -0.90
C ARG A 79 14.48 0.26 -1.82
N LEU A 80 13.28 0.60 -2.25
CA LEU A 80 12.46 -0.25 -3.11
C LEU A 80 12.89 -0.10 -4.57
N VAL A 81 13.40 -1.19 -5.13
CA VAL A 81 13.71 -1.30 -6.56
C VAL A 81 12.56 -2.01 -7.27
N THR A 82 12.10 -1.43 -8.36
CA THR A 82 11.08 -2.00 -9.26
C THR A 82 11.53 -1.82 -10.71
N HIS A 83 10.85 -2.45 -11.66
CA HIS A 83 11.06 -2.20 -13.09
C HIS A 83 10.78 -0.74 -13.53
N GLN A 84 10.17 0.09 -12.68
CA GLN A 84 9.84 1.49 -12.94
C GLN A 84 10.69 2.48 -12.12
N THR A 85 11.60 2.01 -11.28
CA THR A 85 12.56 2.87 -10.55
C THR A 85 13.92 2.81 -11.24
N ALA A 86 14.77 3.79 -10.93
CA ALA A 86 16.20 3.69 -11.22
C ALA A 86 16.85 2.55 -10.39
N PRO A 87 18.06 2.07 -10.77
CA PRO A 87 18.73 0.96 -10.09
C PRO A 87 18.95 1.17 -8.59
N GLU A 88 19.11 2.41 -8.15
CA GLU A 88 19.28 2.82 -6.74
C GLU A 88 17.99 2.74 -5.90
N GLY A 89 16.85 2.50 -6.55
CA GLY A 89 15.53 2.40 -5.91
C GLY A 89 15.03 3.70 -5.29
N VAL A 90 13.87 3.62 -4.65
CA VAL A 90 13.21 4.75 -3.97
C VAL A 90 13.05 4.43 -2.49
N MET A 91 13.37 5.40 -1.63
CA MET A 91 13.17 5.26 -0.18
C MET A 91 11.68 5.11 0.13
N VAL A 92 11.32 4.15 0.96
CA VAL A 92 9.95 3.97 1.43
C VAL A 92 9.78 4.60 2.80
N ASP A 93 9.15 5.77 2.87
CA ASP A 93 8.94 6.47 4.15
C ASP A 93 7.63 6.06 4.85
N LYS A 94 6.67 5.51 4.10
CA LYS A 94 5.33 5.17 4.57
C LYS A 94 4.79 3.91 3.92
N VAL A 95 3.90 3.23 4.63
CA VAL A 95 3.10 2.11 4.12
C VAL A 95 1.61 2.40 4.27
N LEU A 96 0.81 1.88 3.35
CA LEU A 96 -0.63 1.75 3.51
C LEU A 96 -0.91 0.36 4.08
N VAL A 97 -1.66 0.29 5.17
CA VAL A 97 -2.18 -0.94 5.77
C VAL A 97 -3.66 -1.00 5.45
N GLU A 98 -4.11 -2.05 4.78
CA GLU A 98 -5.52 -2.19 4.39
C GLU A 98 -6.04 -3.62 4.54
N ASP A 99 -7.35 -3.79 4.64
CA ASP A 99 -7.99 -5.10 4.66
C ASP A 99 -7.64 -5.93 3.42
N GLU A 100 -7.41 -7.23 3.62
CA GLU A 100 -7.38 -8.17 2.50
C GLU A 100 -8.82 -8.44 2.01
N GLY A 101 -9.07 -8.14 0.73
CA GLY A 101 -10.35 -8.44 0.08
C GLY A 101 -10.37 -9.83 -0.55
N ALA A 102 -11.55 -10.47 -0.60
CA ALA A 102 -11.76 -11.70 -1.35
C ALA A 102 -11.78 -11.42 -2.87
N ILE A 103 -10.63 -11.53 -3.53
CA ILE A 103 -10.49 -11.26 -4.97
C ILE A 103 -10.92 -12.49 -5.77
N VAL A 104 -12.09 -12.42 -6.41
CA VAL A 104 -12.59 -13.46 -7.33
C VAL A 104 -12.22 -13.20 -8.78
N ARG A 105 -11.98 -11.93 -9.14
CA ARG A 105 -11.63 -11.49 -10.49
C ARG A 105 -10.90 -10.16 -10.42
N GLU A 106 -9.83 -10.03 -11.19
CA GLU A 106 -9.11 -8.77 -11.38
C GLU A 106 -9.43 -8.21 -12.78
N LEU A 107 -9.63 -6.89 -12.84
CA LEU A 107 -9.94 -6.15 -14.07
C LEU A 107 -9.02 -4.95 -14.19
N TYR A 108 -8.83 -4.46 -15.41
CA TYR A 108 -8.12 -3.21 -15.69
C TYR A 108 -9.10 -2.11 -16.08
N LEU A 109 -8.96 -0.92 -15.48
CA LEU A 109 -9.70 0.30 -15.81
C LEU A 109 -8.75 1.50 -15.80
N GLY A 110 -8.81 2.33 -16.83
CA GLY A 110 -8.04 3.57 -16.94
C GLY A 110 -8.82 4.63 -17.69
N ILE A 111 -8.67 5.88 -17.28
CA ILE A 111 -9.30 7.05 -17.91
C ILE A 111 -8.20 8.08 -18.14
N VAL A 112 -8.05 8.52 -19.38
CA VAL A 112 -7.09 9.55 -19.80
C VAL A 112 -7.79 10.51 -20.76
N ILE A 113 -7.26 11.73 -20.87
CA ILE A 113 -7.66 12.65 -21.94
C ILE A 113 -6.94 12.17 -23.20
N ASP A 114 -7.71 11.86 -24.24
CA ASP A 114 -7.16 11.60 -25.57
C ASP A 114 -6.83 12.96 -26.23
N SER A 115 -5.58 13.12 -26.63
CA SER A 115 -5.01 14.40 -27.06
C SER A 115 -4.95 14.53 -28.58
#